data_AF-A0A9Q3CX82-F1
#
_entry.id   AF-A0A9Q3CX82-F1
#
_cell.length_a   1.000
_cell.length_b   1.000
_cell.length_c   1.000
_cell.angle_alpha   90.00
_cell.angle_beta   90.00
_cell.angle_gamma   90.00
#
_symmetry.space_group_name_H-M   'P 1'
#
loop_
_entity.id
_entity.type
_entity.pdbx_description
1 polymer ?
#
loop_
_entity_poly.entity_id
_entity_poly.type
_entity_poly.pdbx_seq_one_letter_code
_entity_poly.pdbx_strand_id
1 'polypeptide(L)'
;MVWRHFTGTRNINEHQFMSMPGSLDLTIYVAWSNAHGKSTQLARIGHIMLICLNLPPGERLKLENVYVAGIILGPSKPTSLQLNYLLMPLIKELKELWQGYHFSPTSTGPSGSLICVAILTAIADVVAMHKLTGFLSHSGNHFCSFCTIHKAQI
;
A
#
# COMPACT_ATOMS: atom_id res chain seq x y z
N MET A 1 7.70 1.68 12.80
CA MET A 1 7.20 1.30 11.46
C MET A 1 5.92 2.08 11.20
N VAL A 2 5.80 2.63 9.99
CA VAL A 2 4.76 3.62 9.66
C VAL A 2 3.33 3.04 9.70
N TRP A 3 3.17 1.74 9.44
CA TRP A 3 1.90 1.02 9.49
C TRP A 3 1.40 0.64 10.89
N ARG A 4 2.24 0.72 11.93
CA ARG A 4 1.82 0.32 13.30
C ARG A 4 0.63 1.14 13.84
N HIS A 5 0.41 2.33 13.29
CA HIS A 5 -0.70 3.21 13.66
C HIS A 5 -1.77 3.28 12.56
N PHE A 6 -1.75 2.35 11.61
CA PHE A 6 -2.74 2.20 10.54
C PHE A 6 -3.60 0.97 10.85
N THR A 7 -4.28 1.01 12.00
CA THR A 7 -5.19 -0.03 12.45
C THR A 7 -6.50 0.63 12.85
N GLY A 8 -7.61 0.20 12.28
CA GLY A 8 -8.93 0.70 12.66
C GLY A 8 -10.03 -0.24 12.20
N THR A 9 -10.98 -0.51 13.09
CA THR A 9 -12.30 -1.01 12.72
C THR A 9 -13.24 0.18 12.66
N ARG A 10 -13.57 0.66 11.45
CA ARG A 10 -14.55 1.73 11.30
C ARG A 10 -15.93 1.12 11.16
N ASN A 11 -16.64 1.02 12.29
CA ASN A 11 -18.07 0.76 12.31
C ASN A 11 -18.77 2.12 12.51
N ILE A 12 -19.39 2.65 11.46
CA ILE A 12 -20.30 3.80 11.62
C ILE A 12 -21.69 3.20 11.76
N ASN A 13 -22.37 3.47 12.87
CA ASN A 13 -23.74 3.00 13.14
C ASN A 13 -23.90 1.48 12.92
N GLU A 14 -22.96 0.67 13.41
CA GLU A 14 -22.98 -0.80 13.33
C GLU A 14 -22.85 -1.40 11.91
N HIS A 15 -22.72 -0.57 10.86
CA HIS A 15 -22.47 -1.04 9.50
C HIS A 15 -20.97 -1.27 9.25
N GLN A 16 -20.65 -2.35 8.54
CA GLN A 16 -19.29 -2.65 8.10
C GLN A 16 -18.81 -1.59 7.11
N PHE A 17 -17.54 -1.19 7.21
CA PHE A 17 -16.93 -0.18 6.34
C PHE A 17 -17.27 -0.37 4.85
N MET A 18 -17.13 -1.60 4.34
CA MET A 18 -17.36 -1.93 2.92
C MET A 18 -18.82 -1.80 2.47
N SER A 19 -19.78 -1.75 3.40
CA SER A 19 -21.21 -1.59 3.09
C SER A 19 -21.66 -0.13 2.98
N MET A 20 -20.78 0.82 3.35
CA MET A 20 -21.09 2.24 3.33
C MET A 20 -20.87 2.84 1.93
N PRO A 21 -21.81 3.64 1.40
CA PRO A 21 -21.59 4.41 0.19
C PRO A 21 -20.35 5.31 0.33
N GLY A 22 -19.50 5.33 -0.70
CA GLY A 22 -18.26 6.11 -0.69
C GLY A 22 -17.07 5.44 0.00
N SER A 23 -17.23 4.20 0.50
CA SER A 23 -16.09 3.40 0.96
C SER A 23 -15.32 2.79 -0.21
N LEU A 24 -14.02 3.05 -0.25
CA LEU A 24 -13.09 2.50 -1.23
C LEU A 24 -12.04 1.63 -0.54
N ASP A 25 -11.84 0.44 -1.10
CA ASP A 25 -10.86 -0.53 -0.69
C ASP A 25 -9.70 -0.52 -1.65
N LEU A 26 -8.50 -0.20 -1.15
CA LEU A 26 -7.29 -0.19 -1.94
C LEU A 26 -6.32 -1.28 -1.49
N THR A 27 -5.53 -1.75 -2.45
CA THR A 27 -4.30 -2.49 -2.20
C THR A 27 -3.12 -1.60 -2.49
N ILE A 28 -2.12 -1.60 -1.60
CA ILE A 28 -0.82 -1.02 -1.90
C ILE A 28 0.08 -2.08 -2.55
N TYR A 29 0.62 -1.77 -3.72
CA TYR A 29 1.55 -2.62 -4.44
C TYR A 29 2.93 -1.95 -4.50
N VAL A 30 3.97 -2.66 -4.05
CA VAL A 30 5.35 -2.15 -4.09
C VAL A 30 6.27 -3.15 -4.79
N ALA A 31 6.85 -2.76 -5.93
CA ALA A 31 7.75 -3.62 -6.69
C ALA A 31 8.99 -2.87 -7.21
N TRP A 32 10.06 -3.64 -7.44
CA TRP A 32 11.31 -3.14 -8.02
C TRP A 32 11.55 -3.80 -9.37
N SER A 33 11.53 -2.98 -10.41
CA SER A 33 11.86 -3.38 -11.79
C SER A 33 13.30 -3.01 -12.12
N ASN A 34 13.96 -3.80 -12.97
CA ASN A 34 15.24 -3.41 -13.56
C ASN A 34 14.96 -2.54 -14.79
N ALA A 35 15.37 -1.28 -14.77
CA ALA A 35 15.04 -0.33 -15.83
C ALA A 35 15.71 -0.67 -17.18
N HIS A 36 16.81 -1.42 -17.16
CA HIS A 36 17.68 -1.67 -18.33
C HIS A 36 17.77 -3.15 -18.73
N GLY A 37 16.85 -4.02 -18.29
CA GLY A 37 16.86 -5.46 -18.62
C GLY A 37 17.85 -6.31 -17.78
N LYS A 38 18.07 -7.56 -18.19
CA LYS A 38 18.76 -8.60 -17.39
C LYS A 38 20.28 -8.36 -17.18
N SER A 39 20.90 -7.45 -17.92
CA SER A 39 22.36 -7.42 -18.05
C SER A 39 23.09 -6.36 -17.21
N THR A 40 22.41 -5.37 -16.62
CA THR A 40 23.08 -4.32 -15.85
C THR A 40 22.32 -3.99 -14.56
N GLN A 41 22.96 -4.16 -13.41
CA GLN A 41 22.42 -3.78 -12.09
C GLN A 41 22.42 -2.26 -11.84
N LEU A 42 22.48 -1.44 -12.90
CA LEU A 42 22.81 -0.01 -12.80
C LEU A 42 21.64 0.86 -12.34
N ALA A 43 20.38 0.41 -12.48
CA ALA A 43 19.22 1.15 -11.99
C ALA A 43 18.03 0.23 -11.66
N ARG A 44 17.53 0.31 -10.43
CA ARG A 44 16.29 -0.35 -10.00
C ARG A 44 15.23 0.72 -9.80
N ILE A 45 14.17 0.67 -10.59
CA ILE A 45 13.03 1.57 -10.42
C ILE A 45 12.03 0.88 -9.48
N GLY A 46 11.80 1.51 -8.34
CA GLY A 46 10.73 1.12 -7.43
C GLY A 46 9.42 1.81 -7.82
N HIS A 47 8.32 1.09 -7.76
CA HIS A 47 6.97 1.61 -7.99
C HIS A 47 6.13 1.41 -6.73
N ILE A 48 5.44 2.45 -6.27
CA ILE A 48 4.40 2.38 -5.24
C ILE A 48 3.08 2.68 -5.95
N MET A 49 2.20 1.70 -6.01
CA MET A 49 0.92 1.79 -6.70
C MET A 49 -0.23 1.50 -5.73
N LEU A 50 -1.36 2.15 -5.94
CA LEU A 50 -2.63 1.84 -5.30
C LEU A 50 -3.60 1.30 -6.34
N ILE A 51 -4.28 0.22 -5.98
CA ILE A 51 -5.22 -0.48 -6.85
C ILE A 51 -6.58 -0.52 -6.15
N CYS A 52 -7.63 -0.07 -6.83
CA CYS A 52 -9.00 -0.12 -6.31
C CYS A 52 -9.59 -1.53 -6.42
N LEU A 53 -9.91 -2.13 -5.28
CA LEU A 53 -10.46 -3.48 -5.20
C LEU A 53 -11.98 -3.52 -5.43
N ASN A 54 -12.67 -2.38 -5.34
CA ASN A 54 -14.10 -2.26 -5.65
C ASN A 54 -14.39 -2.44 -7.15
N LEU A 55 -13.37 -2.31 -8.00
CA LEU A 55 -13.50 -2.59 -9.44
C LEU A 55 -13.56 -4.11 -9.71
N PRO A 56 -14.25 -4.56 -10.79
CA PRO A 56 -14.22 -5.94 -11.23
C PRO A 56 -12.79 -6.43 -11.47
N PRO A 57 -12.45 -7.72 -11.22
CA PRO A 57 -11.07 -8.21 -11.31
C PRO A 57 -10.33 -7.90 -12.61
N GLY A 58 -11.02 -7.96 -13.76
CA GLY A 58 -10.44 -7.63 -15.08
C GLY A 58 -10.16 -6.15 -15.33
N GLU A 59 -10.70 -5.26 -14.49
CA GLU A 59 -10.55 -3.81 -14.61
C GLU A 59 -9.44 -3.27 -13.68
N ARG A 60 -9.14 -3.96 -12.59
CA ARG A 60 -8.26 -3.46 -11.49
C ARG A 60 -6.86 -3.07 -11.94
N LEU A 61 -6.29 -3.79 -12.90
CA LEU A 61 -4.90 -3.61 -13.36
C LEU A 61 -4.81 -2.93 -14.73
N LYS A 62 -5.93 -2.40 -15.25
CA LYS A 62 -5.87 -1.54 -16.42
C LYS A 62 -5.14 -0.25 -16.06
N LEU A 63 -4.38 0.28 -17.01
CA LEU A 63 -3.50 1.43 -16.76
C LEU A 63 -4.29 2.65 -16.25
N GLU A 64 -5.52 2.85 -16.75
CA GLU A 64 -6.43 3.91 -16.29
C GLU A 64 -6.93 3.76 -14.84
N ASN A 65 -6.84 2.57 -14.25
CA ASN A 65 -7.37 2.26 -12.92
C ASN A 65 -6.27 2.05 -11.85
N VAL A 66 -5.00 2.22 -12.23
CA VAL A 66 -3.85 2.11 -11.32
C VAL A 66 -3.36 3.49 -10.95
N TYR A 67 -3.37 3.81 -9.65
CA TYR A 67 -2.84 5.07 -9.15
C TYR A 67 -1.38 4.91 -8.75
N VAL A 68 -0.47 5.61 -9.42
CA VAL A 68 0.96 5.61 -9.08
C VAL A 68 1.22 6.64 -7.98
N ALA A 69 1.30 6.17 -6.74
CA ALA A 69 1.55 7.02 -5.58
C ALA A 69 3.03 7.44 -5.44
N GLY A 70 3.97 6.73 -6.08
CA GLY A 70 5.37 7.12 -6.06
C GLY A 70 6.27 6.28 -6.95
N ILE A 71 7.32 6.93 -7.46
CA ILE A 71 8.41 6.29 -8.21
C ILE A 71 9.70 6.52 -7.43
N ILE A 72 10.40 5.42 -7.13
CA ILE A 72 11.66 5.44 -6.39
C ILE A 72 12.79 5.27 -7.40
N LEU A 73 13.55 6.35 -7.62
CA LEU A 73 14.71 6.37 -8.50
C LEU A 73 15.99 6.13 -7.69
N GLY A 74 16.83 5.24 -8.17
CA GLY A 74 18.14 5.00 -7.59
C GLY A 74 18.86 3.80 -8.20
N PRO A 75 20.19 3.72 -8.05
CA PRO A 75 20.94 2.55 -8.48
C PRO A 75 20.58 1.30 -7.69
N SER A 76 20.10 1.45 -6.45
CA SER A 76 19.84 0.35 -5.50
C SER A 76 18.45 0.44 -4.83
N LYS A 77 18.01 -0.68 -4.24
CA LYS A 77 16.77 -0.72 -3.44
C LYS A 77 16.95 0.12 -2.16
N PRO A 78 15.97 0.93 -1.73
CA PRO A 78 16.07 1.72 -0.51
C PRO A 78 16.17 0.82 0.74
N THR A 79 16.78 1.32 1.81
CA THR A 79 16.72 0.69 3.14
C THR A 79 15.29 0.73 3.69
N SER A 80 14.98 -0.07 4.72
CA SER A 80 13.65 -0.03 5.36
C SER A 80 13.33 1.36 5.93
N LEU A 81 14.33 2.07 6.45
CA LEU A 81 14.17 3.42 6.97
C LEU A 81 13.85 4.42 5.84
N GLN A 82 14.59 4.37 4.73
CA GLN A 82 14.33 5.22 3.57
C GLN A 82 12.94 4.96 2.98
N LEU A 83 12.55 3.69 2.84
CA LEU A 83 11.21 3.34 2.35
C LEU A 83 10.12 3.89 3.28
N ASN A 84 10.30 3.82 4.60
CA ASN A 84 9.35 4.41 5.54
C ASN A 84 9.20 5.92 5.33
N TYR A 85 10.30 6.66 5.17
CA TYR A 85 10.24 8.11 4.89
C TYR A 85 9.49 8.42 3.58
N LEU A 86 9.72 7.62 2.54
CA LEU A 86 9.02 7.78 1.26
C LEU A 86 7.50 7.50 1.37
N LEU A 87 7.09 6.60 2.26
CA LEU A 87 5.68 6.26 2.49
C LEU A 87 4.95 7.20 3.45
N MET A 88 5.68 8.02 4.23
CA MET A 88 5.07 8.94 5.20
C MET A 88 4.00 9.88 4.61
N PRO A 89 4.23 10.59 3.48
CA PRO A 89 3.21 11.47 2.92
C PRO A 89 1.95 10.69 2.51
N LEU A 90 2.13 9.58 1.80
CA LEU A 90 1.03 8.70 1.40
C LEU A 90 0.21 8.21 2.61
N ILE A 91 0.88 7.79 3.69
CA ILE A 91 0.19 7.31 4.88
C ILE A 91 -0.53 8.44 5.63
N LYS A 92 -0.03 9.67 5.56
CA LYS A 92 -0.75 10.82 6.10
C LYS A 92 -2.08 11.04 5.37
N GLU A 93 -2.05 11.04 4.05
CA GLU A 93 -3.26 11.18 3.22
C GLU A 93 -4.23 10.01 3.43
N LEU A 94 -3.72 8.78 3.48
CA LEU A 94 -4.55 7.60 3.77
C LEU A 94 -5.19 7.65 5.16
N LYS A 95 -4.54 8.26 6.15
CA LYS A 95 -5.15 8.46 7.47
C LYS A 95 -6.27 9.49 7.44
N GLU A 96 -6.12 10.56 6.66
CA GLU A 96 -7.18 11.56 6.46
C GLU A 96 -8.37 10.91 5.74
N LEU A 97 -8.12 10.18 4.65
CA LEU A 97 -9.14 9.42 3.92
C LEU A 97 -9.77 8.31 4.76
N TRP A 98 -9.03 7.69 5.69
CA TRP A 98 -9.59 6.72 6.63
C TRP A 98 -10.61 7.35 7.59
N GLN A 99 -10.44 8.64 7.97
CA GLN A 99 -11.44 9.41 8.73
C GLN A 99 -12.57 9.94 7.86
N GLY A 100 -12.39 9.90 6.54
CA GLY A 100 -13.36 10.34 5.54
C GLY A 100 -13.10 11.77 5.10
N TYR A 101 -13.18 11.99 3.79
CA TYR A 101 -12.99 13.29 3.17
C TYR A 101 -14.22 13.68 2.35
N HIS A 102 -14.72 14.89 2.54
CA HIS A 102 -15.83 15.44 1.76
C HIS A 102 -15.29 16.05 0.46
N PHE A 103 -15.51 15.36 -0.64
CA PHE A 103 -15.24 15.88 -1.97
C PHE A 103 -16.32 16.89 -2.37
N SER A 104 -15.89 17.94 -3.06
CA SER A 104 -16.77 18.99 -3.54
C SER A 104 -17.82 18.44 -4.52
N PRO A 105 -18.97 19.13 -4.65
CA PRO A 105 -19.97 18.79 -5.65
C PRO A 105 -19.37 18.63 -7.04
N THR A 106 -19.80 17.57 -7.74
CA THR A 106 -19.51 17.33 -9.16
C THR A 106 -20.80 17.42 -9.96
N SER A 107 -20.71 17.50 -11.29
CA SER A 107 -21.91 17.51 -12.16
C SER A 107 -22.80 16.27 -11.95
N THR A 108 -22.23 15.15 -11.53
CA THR A 108 -22.94 13.89 -11.25
C THR A 108 -23.32 13.73 -9.77
N GLY A 109 -22.81 14.59 -8.89
CA GLY A 109 -23.03 14.55 -7.45
C GLY A 109 -23.12 15.97 -6.86
N PRO A 110 -24.26 16.67 -7.02
CA PRO A 110 -24.41 18.08 -6.64
C PRO A 110 -24.33 18.33 -5.12
N SER A 111 -24.45 17.30 -4.29
CA SER A 111 -24.27 17.39 -2.84
C SER A 111 -22.84 17.11 -2.37
N GLY A 112 -21.90 16.86 -3.29
CA GLY A 112 -20.58 16.33 -2.96
C GLY A 112 -20.66 14.86 -2.53
N SER A 113 -19.54 14.32 -2.06
CA SER A 113 -19.49 12.91 -1.61
C SER A 113 -18.51 12.76 -0.46
N LEU A 114 -18.92 12.08 0.61
CA LEU A 114 -18.02 11.62 1.65
C LEU A 114 -17.36 10.33 1.17
N ILE A 115 -16.04 10.37 0.98
CA ILE A 115 -15.27 9.19 0.58
C ILE A 115 -14.39 8.77 1.74
N CYS A 116 -14.42 7.48 2.05
CA CYS A 116 -13.56 6.86 3.04
C CYS A 116 -12.69 5.80 2.36
N VAL A 117 -11.41 5.72 2.70
CA VAL A 117 -10.48 4.78 2.06
C VAL A 117 -9.81 3.86 3.08
N ALA A 118 -9.76 2.57 2.78
CA ALA A 118 -9.04 1.56 3.54
C ALA A 118 -7.95 0.90 2.71
N ILE A 119 -6.81 0.56 3.32
CA ILE A 119 -5.83 -0.37 2.73
C ILE A 119 -6.12 -1.77 3.28
N LEU A 120 -6.61 -2.67 2.42
CA LEU A 120 -6.91 -4.06 2.82
C LEU A 120 -5.67 -4.95 2.78
N THR A 121 -4.85 -4.80 1.74
CA THR A 121 -3.69 -5.66 1.52
C THR A 121 -2.48 -4.89 1.03
N ALA A 122 -1.31 -5.40 1.40
CA ALA A 122 -0.04 -5.03 0.80
C ALA A 122 0.43 -6.17 -0.10
N ILE A 123 0.84 -5.85 -1.32
CA ILE A 123 1.38 -6.81 -2.29
C ILE A 123 2.79 -6.36 -2.68
N ALA A 124 3.76 -7.24 -2.53
CA ALA A 124 5.16 -6.95 -2.82
C ALA A 124 5.95 -8.25 -2.95
N ASP A 125 7.14 -8.20 -3.57
CA ASP A 125 8.12 -9.29 -3.45
C ASP A 125 8.49 -9.50 -1.96
N VAL A 126 8.98 -10.68 -1.56
CA VAL A 126 9.23 -10.99 -0.13
C VAL A 126 10.16 -9.97 0.53
N VAL A 127 11.21 -9.54 -0.17
CA VAL A 127 12.19 -8.57 0.35
C VAL A 127 11.54 -7.21 0.57
N ALA A 128 10.74 -6.77 -0.37
CA ALA A 128 9.96 -5.55 -0.33
C ALA A 128 8.88 -5.59 0.75
N MET A 129 8.17 -6.71 0.86
CA MET A 129 7.14 -6.95 1.85
C MET A 129 7.71 -6.77 3.25
N HIS A 130 8.85 -7.40 3.53
CA HIS A 130 9.47 -7.29 4.85
C HIS A 130 9.91 -5.85 5.15
N LYS A 131 10.35 -5.07 4.15
CA LYS A 131 10.66 -3.65 4.35
C LYS A 131 9.39 -2.82 4.58
N LEU A 132 8.35 -3.09 3.82
CA LEU A 132 7.06 -2.39 3.86
C LEU A 132 6.36 -2.61 5.20
N THR A 133 6.21 -3.87 5.60
CA THR A 133 5.53 -4.29 6.84
C THR A 133 6.50 -4.43 8.01
N GLY A 134 7.75 -3.96 7.86
CA GLY A 134 8.85 -4.00 8.82
C GLY A 134 9.05 -5.33 9.57
N PHE A 135 8.84 -6.46 8.90
CA PHE A 135 9.37 -7.76 9.32
C PHE A 135 10.88 -7.80 9.12
N LEU A 136 11.56 -8.69 9.85
CA LEU A 136 12.98 -8.95 9.65
C LEU A 136 13.20 -9.61 8.28
N SER A 137 14.37 -9.43 7.66
CA SER A 137 14.70 -10.07 6.39
C SER A 137 14.62 -11.60 6.50
N HIS A 138 14.58 -12.28 5.34
CA HIS A 138 14.68 -13.74 5.26
C HIS A 138 15.95 -14.31 5.94
N SER A 139 16.99 -13.48 6.14
CA SER A 139 18.22 -13.85 6.82
C SER A 139 18.20 -13.59 8.34
N GLY A 140 17.11 -13.03 8.87
CA GLY A 140 16.95 -12.75 10.28
C GLY A 140 16.63 -13.99 11.11
N ASN A 141 16.79 -13.87 12.43
CA ASN A 141 16.52 -14.96 13.36
C ASN A 141 15.02 -15.29 13.48
N HIS A 142 14.15 -14.32 13.23
CA HIS A 142 12.70 -14.51 13.06
C HIS A 142 12.31 -14.08 11.65
N PHE A 143 12.50 -14.98 10.70
CA PHE A 143 12.33 -14.71 9.26
C PHE A 143 10.90 -14.93 8.76
N CYS A 144 10.06 -15.65 9.53
CA CYS A 144 8.69 -15.95 9.14
C CYS A 144 7.77 -14.78 9.45
N SER A 145 6.94 -14.37 8.48
CA SER A 145 5.93 -13.32 8.66
C SER A 145 4.68 -13.81 9.40
N PHE A 146 4.53 -15.12 9.59
CA PHE A 146 3.33 -15.75 10.17
C PHE A 146 3.57 -16.36 11.55
N CYS A 147 4.82 -16.67 11.91
CA CYS A 147 5.14 -17.28 13.20
C CYS A 147 6.40 -16.70 13.81
N THR A 148 6.60 -16.96 15.10
CA THR A 148 7.72 -16.43 15.90
C THR A 148 8.87 -17.42 16.06
N ILE A 149 8.92 -18.47 15.24
CA ILE A 149 9.96 -19.50 15.32
C ILE A 149 11.33 -18.87 15.13
N HIS A 150 12.28 -19.22 16.00
CA HIS A 150 13.66 -18.80 15.89
C HIS A 150 14.40 -19.74 14.92
N LYS A 151 15.30 -19.20 14.09
CA LYS A 151 16.09 -19.98 13.13
C LYS A 151 16.86 -21.15 13.76
N ALA A 152 17.24 -21.04 15.03
CA ALA A 152 17.92 -22.10 15.77
C ALA A 152 17.01 -23.27 16.22
N GLN A 153 15.69 -23.17 16.01
CA GLN A 153 14.70 -24.18 16.38
C GLN A 153 14.22 -25.00 15.17
N ILE A 154 14.95 -24.94 14.05
CA ILE A 154 14.63 -25.57 12.77
C ILE A 154 15.81 -26.44 12.34
#